data_AF-A0A9N7MPT7-F1
#
_entry.id   AF-A0A9N7MPT7-F1
#
_cell.length_a   1.000
_cell.length_b   1.000
_cell.length_c   1.000
_cell.angle_alpha   90.00
_cell.angle_beta   90.00
_cell.angle_gamma   90.00
#
_symmetry.space_group_name_H-M   'P 1'
#
loop_
_entity.id
_entity.type
_entity.pdbx_description
1 polymer ?
#
loop_
_entity_poly.entity_id
_entity_poly.type
_entity_poly.pdbx_seq_one_letter_code
_entity_poly.pdbx_strand_id
1 'polypeptide(L)'
;MSPDQNATLVFIPFPVLSHQAAAVQLAELLVSRDPRLSVAIILMKLPIDTKTGSSPEKTSPDSRIHFIHLPPDESSFATWTESPKSFVAQFVTSQRGPVRDAVSKLIETKPRRLAGFVVDMFCTAMVDVAHELGVPSYVFFTSSASCFGLFLHLQGLVDFENRDLKEYAESEETFYVAGIDQLLWRWKQSKVVLWV
;
A
#
# COMPACT_ATOMS: atom_id res chain seq x y z
N MET A 1 -23.90 19.29 -13.45
CA MET A 1 -23.04 18.08 -13.53
C MET A 1 -23.94 16.93 -13.97
N SER A 2 -23.59 16.24 -15.06
CA SER A 2 -24.46 15.21 -15.66
C SER A 2 -24.46 13.90 -14.84
N PRO A 3 -25.52 13.07 -14.96
CA PRO A 3 -25.78 11.96 -14.04
C PRO A 3 -24.94 10.67 -14.27
N ASP A 4 -24.06 10.61 -15.29
CA ASP A 4 -23.56 9.31 -15.81
C ASP A 4 -22.07 8.99 -15.64
N GLN A 5 -21.27 9.77 -14.89
CA GLN A 5 -19.85 9.45 -14.75
C GLN A 5 -19.55 8.58 -13.54
N ASN A 6 -19.88 7.29 -13.67
CA ASN A 6 -19.33 6.26 -12.79
C ASN A 6 -17.80 6.26 -12.92
N ALA A 7 -17.11 6.28 -11.79
CA ALA A 7 -15.66 6.35 -11.74
C ALA A 7 -15.08 5.19 -10.92
N THR A 8 -13.91 4.71 -11.34
CA THR A 8 -13.23 3.59 -10.70
C THR A 8 -11.92 4.05 -10.09
N LEU A 9 -11.71 3.76 -8.81
CA LEU A 9 -10.40 3.86 -8.17
C LEU A 9 -9.70 2.51 -8.23
N VAL A 10 -8.39 2.51 -8.49
CA VAL A 10 -7.56 1.32 -8.43
C VAL A 10 -6.79 1.35 -7.12
N PHE A 11 -7.01 0.36 -6.27
CA PHE A 11 -6.35 0.19 -4.99
C PHE A 11 -5.22 -0.82 -5.15
N ILE A 12 -4.03 -0.46 -4.65
CA ILE A 12 -2.86 -1.32 -4.70
C ILE A 12 -2.30 -1.46 -3.27
N PRO A 13 -2.90 -2.32 -2.44
CA PRO A 13 -2.35 -2.65 -1.14
C PRO A 13 -1.05 -3.46 -1.27
N PHE A 14 -0.15 -3.31 -0.30
CA PHE A 14 0.97 -4.25 -0.17
C PHE A 14 0.42 -5.66 0.13
N PRO A 15 0.98 -6.76 -0.42
CA PRO A 15 0.45 -8.11 -0.29
C PRO A 15 0.70 -8.74 1.09
N VAL A 16 0.21 -8.05 2.13
CA VAL A 16 0.17 -8.50 3.53
C VAL A 16 -1.25 -8.30 4.03
N LEU A 17 -1.76 -9.26 4.80
CA LEU A 17 -3.18 -9.30 5.23
C LEU A 17 -3.66 -8.01 5.89
N SER A 18 -2.84 -7.40 6.76
CA SER A 18 -3.21 -6.15 7.45
C SER A 18 -3.38 -4.97 6.48
N HIS A 19 -2.51 -4.88 5.46
CA HIS A 19 -2.58 -3.83 4.44
C HIS A 19 -3.80 -4.01 3.54
N GLN A 20 -4.07 -5.25 3.12
CA GLN A 20 -5.24 -5.59 2.31
C GLN A 20 -6.55 -5.32 3.07
N ALA A 21 -6.63 -5.72 4.35
CA ALA A 21 -7.81 -5.46 5.17
C ALA A 21 -8.08 -3.96 5.37
N ALA A 22 -7.02 -3.15 5.57
CA ALA A 22 -7.16 -1.70 5.66
C ALA A 22 -7.65 -1.09 4.33
N ALA A 23 -7.11 -1.56 3.21
CA ALA A 23 -7.52 -1.11 1.87
C ALA A 23 -8.98 -1.47 1.56
N VAL A 24 -9.45 -2.67 1.94
CA VAL A 24 -10.85 -3.08 1.82
C VAL A 24 -11.76 -2.19 2.65
N GLN A 25 -11.44 -1.93 3.91
CA GLN A 25 -12.23 -1.04 4.78
C GLN A 25 -12.32 0.39 4.20
N LEU A 26 -11.21 0.92 3.67
CA LEU A 26 -11.24 2.21 2.98
C LEU A 26 -12.10 2.17 1.72
N ALA A 27 -12.01 1.11 0.93
CA ALA A 27 -12.83 0.93 -0.27
C ALA A 27 -14.32 0.88 0.07
N GLU A 28 -14.72 0.11 1.09
CA GLU A 28 -16.09 0.03 1.61
C GLU A 28 -16.61 1.39 2.05
N LEU A 29 -15.80 2.14 2.79
CA LEU A 29 -16.14 3.49 3.19
C LEU A 29 -16.38 4.39 1.97
N LEU A 30 -15.46 4.42 1.00
CA LEU A 30 -15.60 5.28 -0.18
C LEU A 30 -16.83 4.93 -1.02
N VAL A 31 -17.08 3.65 -1.30
CA VAL A 31 -18.25 3.25 -2.07
C VAL A 31 -19.55 3.50 -1.28
N SER A 32 -19.54 3.39 0.05
CA SER A 32 -20.73 3.72 0.87
C SER A 32 -21.09 5.21 0.80
N ARG A 33 -20.11 6.09 0.59
CA ARG A 33 -20.31 7.55 0.57
C ARG A 33 -20.66 8.11 -0.80
N ASP A 34 -20.19 7.49 -1.88
CA ASP A 34 -20.54 7.93 -3.24
C ASP A 34 -21.03 6.73 -4.08
N PRO A 35 -22.31 6.70 -4.50
CA PRO A 35 -22.87 5.62 -5.33
C PRO A 35 -22.21 5.53 -6.71
N ARG A 36 -21.56 6.59 -7.19
CA ARG A 36 -20.90 6.65 -8.50
C ARG A 36 -19.49 6.05 -8.47
N LEU A 37 -18.94 5.80 -7.29
CA LEU A 37 -17.63 5.19 -7.12
C LEU A 37 -17.71 3.67 -7.10
N SER A 38 -16.79 3.06 -7.85
CA SER A 38 -16.39 1.67 -7.74
C SER A 38 -14.90 1.57 -7.44
N VAL A 39 -14.48 0.46 -6.84
CA VAL A 39 -13.08 0.20 -6.50
C VAL A 39 -12.64 -1.12 -7.11
N ALA A 40 -11.48 -1.12 -7.74
CA ALA A 40 -10.77 -2.32 -8.16
C ALA A 40 -9.53 -2.50 -7.27
N ILE A 41 -9.47 -3.57 -6.49
CA ILE A 41 -8.34 -3.88 -5.60
C ILE A 41 -7.43 -4.88 -6.31
N ILE A 42 -6.21 -4.44 -6.62
CA ILE A 42 -5.18 -5.30 -7.22
C ILE A 42 -4.52 -6.13 -6.12
N LEU A 43 -4.62 -7.44 -6.25
CA LEU A 43 -4.03 -8.40 -5.32
C LEU A 43 -2.78 -9.00 -5.94
N MET A 44 -1.63 -8.47 -5.53
CA MET A 44 -0.32 -9.07 -5.78
C MET A 44 -0.13 -10.29 -4.88
N LYS A 45 0.75 -11.23 -5.28
CA LYS A 45 1.05 -12.44 -4.51
C LYS A 45 2.54 -12.48 -4.17
N LEU A 46 2.88 -12.73 -2.91
CA LEU A 46 4.27 -12.89 -2.53
C LEU A 46 4.76 -14.30 -2.95
N PRO A 47 6.05 -14.45 -3.31
CA PRO A 47 6.62 -15.76 -3.70
C PRO A 47 6.52 -16.86 -2.63
N ILE A 48 6.29 -16.49 -1.37
CA ILE A 48 6.25 -17.41 -0.22
C ILE A 48 4.82 -17.93 0.05
N ASP A 49 3.81 -17.37 -0.62
CA ASP A 49 2.40 -17.76 -0.49
C ASP A 49 2.13 -19.12 -1.18
N THR A 50 2.75 -20.17 -0.65
CA THR A 50 2.67 -21.54 -1.18
C THR A 50 1.35 -22.20 -0.81
N LYS A 51 0.75 -21.91 0.36
CA LYS A 51 -0.50 -22.52 0.80
C LYS A 51 -1.21 -21.66 1.85
N THR A 52 -1.91 -20.60 1.47
CA THR A 52 -3.01 -20.09 2.31
C THR A 52 -4.01 -19.32 1.46
N GLY A 53 -5.05 -20.03 1.04
CA GLY A 53 -6.25 -19.41 0.51
C GLY A 53 -7.02 -18.75 1.64
N SER A 54 -6.89 -17.45 1.76
CA SER A 54 -7.94 -16.60 2.31
C SER A 54 -7.90 -15.28 1.55
N SER A 55 -8.26 -15.35 0.26
CA SER A 55 -8.63 -14.15 -0.48
C SER A 55 -9.70 -13.41 0.32
N PRO A 56 -9.65 -12.08 0.47
CA PRO A 56 -10.77 -11.31 0.95
C PRO A 56 -11.93 -11.46 -0.05
N GLU A 57 -12.73 -12.49 0.22
CA GLU A 57 -14.12 -12.70 -0.14
C GLU A 57 -14.57 -12.78 -1.60
N LYS A 58 -15.61 -13.62 -1.73
CA LYS A 58 -16.45 -13.78 -2.91
C LYS A 58 -17.16 -12.46 -3.18
N THR A 59 -16.84 -11.87 -4.32
CA THR A 59 -17.52 -10.68 -4.81
C THR A 59 -18.89 -11.10 -5.34
N SER A 60 -19.98 -10.61 -4.73
CA SER A 60 -21.29 -10.66 -5.38
C SER A 60 -21.18 -9.99 -6.77
N PRO A 61 -21.83 -10.52 -7.83
CA PRO A 61 -21.79 -9.92 -9.16
C PRO A 61 -22.12 -8.42 -9.17
N ASP A 62 -22.94 -7.98 -8.22
CA ASP A 62 -23.41 -6.60 -8.07
C ASP A 62 -22.53 -5.73 -7.13
N SER A 63 -21.44 -6.27 -6.60
CA SER A 63 -20.53 -5.51 -5.74
C SER A 63 -19.82 -4.41 -6.52
N ARG A 64 -19.70 -3.22 -5.92
CA ARG A 64 -18.92 -2.10 -6.46
C ARG A 64 -17.42 -2.19 -6.12
N ILE A 65 -17.04 -3.19 -5.33
CA ILE A 65 -15.65 -3.52 -5.01
C ILE A 65 -15.31 -4.80 -5.76
N HIS A 66 -14.27 -4.76 -6.59
CA HIS A 66 -13.82 -5.88 -7.40
C HIS A 66 -12.38 -6.22 -7.05
N PHE A 67 -12.07 -7.51 -6.93
CA PHE A 67 -10.70 -7.98 -6.72
C PHE A 67 -10.09 -8.46 -8.04
N ILE A 68 -8.87 -8.03 -8.33
CA ILE A 68 -8.12 -8.42 -9.52
C ILE A 68 -6.82 -9.09 -9.05
N HIS A 69 -6.75 -10.40 -9.21
CA HIS A 69 -5.56 -11.17 -8.87
C HIS A 69 -4.54 -11.08 -10.00
N LEU A 70 -3.31 -10.68 -9.65
CA LEU A 70 -2.20 -10.74 -10.59
C LEU A 70 -1.61 -12.16 -10.62
N PRO A 71 -1.01 -12.56 -11.75
CA PRO A 71 -0.27 -13.82 -11.81
C PRO A 71 0.90 -13.80 -10.80
N PRO A 72 1.25 -14.95 -10.21
CA PRO A 72 2.40 -15.06 -9.32
C PRO A 72 3.71 -14.66 -10.03
N ASP A 73 4.57 -13.95 -9.33
CA ASP A 73 5.94 -13.69 -9.78
C ASP A 73 6.88 -14.77 -9.20
N GLU A 74 7.08 -15.82 -9.98
CA GLU A 74 7.95 -16.95 -9.61
C GLU A 74 9.45 -16.59 -9.65
N SER A 75 9.82 -15.42 -10.20
CA SER A 75 11.22 -15.05 -10.42
C SER A 75 11.92 -14.47 -9.18
N SER A 76 11.16 -14.09 -8.14
CA SER A 76 11.66 -13.26 -7.04
C SER A 76 11.96 -14.01 -5.72
N PHE A 77 11.81 -15.34 -5.69
CA PHE A 77 12.07 -16.14 -4.47
C PHE A 77 13.53 -16.10 -4.01
N ALA A 78 14.48 -16.18 -4.94
CA ALA A 78 15.92 -16.20 -4.64
C ALA A 78 16.42 -14.87 -4.04
N THR A 79 15.85 -13.74 -4.47
CA THR A 79 16.26 -12.40 -4.00
C THR A 79 15.72 -12.08 -2.61
N TRP A 80 14.61 -12.68 -2.20
CA TRP A 80 14.03 -12.48 -0.86
C TRP A 80 14.98 -12.89 0.27
N THR A 81 15.70 -14.00 0.09
CA THR A 81 16.56 -14.58 1.12
C THR A 81 17.84 -13.78 1.38
N GLU A 82 18.27 -12.93 0.45
CA GLU A 82 19.55 -12.21 0.55
C GLU A 82 19.41 -10.81 1.16
N SER A 83 18.33 -10.08 0.87
CA SER A 83 18.14 -8.72 1.41
C SER A 83 16.67 -8.26 1.40
N PRO A 84 15.95 -8.37 2.53
CA PRO A 84 14.50 -8.09 2.60
C PRO A 84 14.08 -6.67 2.17
N LYS A 85 14.91 -5.65 2.45
CA LYS A 85 14.62 -4.26 2.02
C LYS A 85 14.77 -4.08 0.52
N SER A 86 15.76 -4.73 -0.11
CA SER A 86 15.91 -4.68 -1.57
C SER A 86 14.81 -5.48 -2.26
N PHE A 87 14.39 -6.58 -1.64
CA PHE A 87 13.32 -7.43 -2.13
C PHE A 87 12.00 -6.65 -2.29
N VAL A 88 11.54 -5.89 -1.29
CA VAL A 88 10.27 -5.16 -1.38
C VAL A 88 10.27 -4.21 -2.59
N ALA A 89 11.33 -3.41 -2.75
CA ALA A 89 11.46 -2.48 -3.85
C ALA A 89 11.52 -3.19 -5.21
N GLN A 90 12.30 -4.27 -5.32
CA GLN A 90 12.41 -5.06 -6.55
C GLN A 90 11.10 -5.77 -6.92
N PHE A 91 10.46 -6.41 -5.94
CA PHE A 91 9.18 -7.08 -6.10
C PHE A 91 8.12 -6.08 -6.58
N VAL A 92 7.93 -4.96 -5.89
CA VAL A 92 6.93 -3.96 -6.30
C VAL A 92 7.26 -3.41 -7.68
N THR A 93 8.54 -3.21 -8.01
CA THR A 93 8.95 -2.76 -9.36
C THR A 93 8.63 -3.81 -10.43
N SER A 94 8.82 -5.11 -10.16
CA SER A 94 8.50 -6.20 -11.09
C SER A 94 7.00 -6.24 -11.42
N GLN A 95 6.15 -5.82 -10.48
CA GLN A 95 4.70 -5.81 -10.66
C GLN A 95 4.18 -4.67 -11.55
N ARG A 96 4.99 -3.69 -11.97
CA ARG A 96 4.53 -2.55 -12.78
C ARG A 96 3.85 -2.97 -14.08
N GLY A 97 4.48 -3.89 -14.83
CA GLY A 97 3.93 -4.43 -16.07
C GLY A 97 2.59 -5.15 -15.87
N PRO A 98 2.55 -6.19 -15.01
CA PRO A 98 1.31 -6.88 -14.66
C PRO A 98 0.17 -5.97 -14.18
N VAL A 99 0.47 -4.97 -13.35
CA VAL A 99 -0.52 -3.97 -12.89
C VAL A 99 -1.04 -3.14 -14.05
N ARG A 100 -0.15 -2.61 -14.89
CA ARG A 100 -0.55 -1.82 -16.06
C ARG A 100 -1.47 -2.61 -16.98
N ASP A 101 -1.10 -3.85 -17.29
CA ASP A 101 -1.87 -4.69 -18.21
C ASP A 101 -3.26 -5.03 -17.63
N ALA A 102 -3.32 -5.31 -16.32
CA ALA A 102 -4.58 -5.54 -15.61
C ALA A 102 -5.50 -4.30 -15.60
N VAL A 103 -4.94 -3.11 -15.40
CA VAL A 103 -5.70 -1.86 -15.40
C VAL A 103 -6.14 -1.47 -16.82
N SER A 104 -5.30 -1.66 -17.84
CA SER A 104 -5.69 -1.45 -19.24
C SER A 104 -6.86 -2.35 -19.61
N LYS A 105 -6.81 -3.64 -19.26
CA LYS A 105 -7.92 -4.57 -19.47
C LYS A 105 -9.18 -4.17 -18.70
N LEU A 106 -9.05 -3.62 -17.50
CA LEU A 106 -10.18 -3.10 -16.73
C LEU A 106 -10.87 -1.93 -17.46
N ILE A 107 -10.09 -1.00 -18.02
CA ILE A 107 -10.60 0.15 -18.78
C ILE A 107 -11.34 -0.33 -20.04
N GLU A 108 -10.77 -1.31 -20.77
CA GLU A 108 -11.36 -1.88 -21.97
C GLU A 108 -12.68 -2.62 -21.70
N THR A 109 -12.72 -3.42 -20.63
CA THR A 109 -13.89 -4.29 -20.32
C THR A 109 -15.02 -3.56 -19.62
N LYS A 110 -14.72 -2.50 -18.88
CA LYS A 110 -15.70 -1.69 -18.15
C LYS A 110 -15.44 -0.21 -18.45
N PRO A 111 -16.12 0.38 -19.45
CA PRO A 111 -15.90 1.77 -19.83
C PRO A 111 -16.43 2.71 -18.74
N ARG A 112 -15.64 2.88 -17.69
CA ARG A 112 -15.82 3.80 -16.57
C ARG A 112 -14.62 4.72 -16.53
N ARG A 113 -14.81 5.94 -16.04
CA ARG A 113 -13.69 6.88 -15.88
C ARG A 113 -12.73 6.32 -14.83
N LEU A 114 -11.47 6.07 -15.19
CA LEU A 114 -10.43 5.79 -14.21
C LEU A 114 -10.16 7.08 -13.41
N ALA A 115 -10.44 7.04 -12.11
CA ALA A 115 -10.37 8.20 -11.24
C ALA A 115 -8.95 8.45 -10.71
N GLY A 116 -8.17 7.39 -10.54
CA GLY A 116 -6.84 7.45 -9.95
C GLY A 116 -6.47 6.16 -9.22
N PHE A 117 -5.25 6.18 -8.69
CA PHE A 117 -4.66 5.08 -7.95
C PHE A 117 -4.59 5.43 -6.47
N VAL A 118 -4.95 4.49 -5.59
CA VAL A 118 -4.67 4.54 -4.16
C VAL A 118 -3.60 3.49 -3.89
N VAL A 119 -2.38 3.94 -3.62
CA VAL A 119 -1.19 3.10 -3.53
C VAL A 119 -0.73 2.98 -2.09
N ASP A 120 -0.42 1.77 -1.65
CA ASP A 120 0.22 1.56 -0.36
C ASP A 120 1.56 2.28 -0.26
N MET A 121 1.98 2.67 0.95
CA MET A 121 3.29 3.28 1.19
C MET A 121 4.47 2.41 0.72
N PHE A 122 4.32 1.09 0.68
CA PHE A 122 5.34 0.18 0.13
C PHE A 122 5.23 -0.01 -1.39
N CYS A 123 4.14 0.44 -2.02
CA CYS A 123 3.82 0.21 -3.42
C CYS A 123 4.01 1.46 -4.31
N THR A 124 4.87 2.39 -3.90
CA THR A 124 5.04 3.70 -4.56
C THR A 124 5.56 3.60 -6.00
N ALA A 125 6.18 2.49 -6.43
CA ALA A 125 6.53 2.29 -7.83
C ALA A 125 5.31 2.30 -8.78
N MET A 126 4.10 2.12 -8.25
CA MET A 126 2.85 2.20 -9.01
C MET A 126 2.41 3.63 -9.33
N VAL A 127 3.02 4.63 -8.68
CA VAL A 127 2.81 6.04 -9.04
C VAL A 127 3.23 6.28 -10.49
N ASP A 128 4.33 5.66 -10.94
CA ASP A 128 4.78 5.74 -12.32
C ASP A 128 3.74 5.14 -13.28
N VAL A 129 3.12 4.02 -12.91
CA VAL A 129 2.07 3.37 -13.72
C VAL A 129 0.84 4.27 -13.84
N ALA A 130 0.41 4.90 -12.76
CA ALA A 130 -0.70 5.86 -12.79
C ALA A 130 -0.36 7.09 -13.65
N HIS A 131 0.87 7.58 -13.57
CA HIS A 131 1.37 8.68 -14.38
C HIS A 131 1.37 8.30 -15.88
N GLU A 132 1.86 7.10 -16.24
CA GLU A 132 1.80 6.57 -17.60
C GLU A 132 0.34 6.50 -18.13
N LEU A 133 -0.62 6.20 -17.25
CA LEU A 133 -2.05 6.16 -17.58
C LEU A 133 -2.76 7.52 -17.48
N GLY A 134 -2.04 8.60 -17.15
CA GLY A 134 -2.56 9.96 -17.11
C GLY A 134 -3.54 10.24 -15.97
N VAL A 135 -3.46 9.51 -14.85
CA VAL A 135 -4.38 9.65 -13.70
C VAL A 135 -3.64 9.94 -12.39
N PRO A 136 -4.27 10.61 -11.42
CA PRO A 136 -3.62 10.93 -10.15
C PRO A 136 -3.34 9.70 -9.30
N SER A 137 -2.35 9.81 -8.41
CA SER A 137 -2.04 8.82 -7.37
C SER A 137 -2.19 9.41 -5.97
N TYR A 138 -2.69 8.60 -5.05
CA TYR A 138 -2.85 8.92 -3.63
C TYR A 138 -2.14 7.85 -2.80
N VAL A 139 -1.20 8.25 -1.95
CA VAL A 139 -0.53 7.30 -1.05
C VAL A 139 -1.40 7.05 0.17
N PHE A 140 -1.64 5.77 0.47
CA PHE A 140 -2.35 5.31 1.65
C PHE A 140 -1.36 4.70 2.64
N PHE A 141 -1.25 5.34 3.80
CA PHE A 141 -0.45 4.86 4.91
C PHE A 141 -1.35 4.00 5.81
N THR A 142 -1.14 2.68 5.80
CA THR A 142 -2.02 1.69 6.47
C THR A 142 -1.81 1.61 7.98
N SER A 143 -0.78 2.28 8.51
CA SER A 143 -0.48 2.34 9.95
C SER A 143 -1.03 3.63 10.59
N SER A 144 -0.84 3.78 11.91
CA SER A 144 -1.36 4.92 12.65
C SER A 144 -0.72 6.25 12.21
N ALA A 145 -1.47 7.35 12.38
CA ALA A 145 -0.94 8.71 12.18
C ALA A 145 0.30 8.96 13.06
N SER A 146 0.35 8.34 14.24
CA SER A 146 1.50 8.37 15.14
C SER A 146 2.76 7.78 14.51
N CYS A 147 2.63 6.61 13.89
CA CYS A 147 3.71 5.96 13.18
C CYS A 147 4.14 6.79 11.95
N PHE A 148 3.18 7.35 11.21
CA PHE A 148 3.47 8.24 10.08
C PHE A 148 4.24 9.49 10.51
N GLY A 149 3.82 10.14 11.61
CA GLY A 149 4.50 11.29 12.18
C GLY A 149 5.93 10.98 12.58
N LEU A 150 6.19 9.79 13.12
CA LEU A 150 7.55 9.33 13.39
C LEU A 150 8.37 9.18 12.10
N PHE A 151 7.81 8.58 11.04
CA PHE A 151 8.51 8.47 9.76
C PHE A 151 8.89 9.84 9.19
N LEU A 152 7.97 10.81 9.23
CA LEU A 152 8.25 12.17 8.78
C LEU A 152 9.33 12.86 9.63
N HIS A 153 9.30 12.64 10.95
CA HIS A 153 10.32 13.17 11.85
C HIS A 153 11.71 12.61 11.53
N LEU A 154 11.82 11.28 11.40
CA LEU A 154 13.07 10.60 11.04
C LEU A 154 13.58 11.05 9.67
N GLN A 155 12.69 11.23 8.69
CA GLN A 155 13.05 11.76 7.38
C GLN A 155 13.61 13.19 7.49
N GLY A 156 13.00 14.05 8.30
CA GLY A 156 13.48 15.42 8.52
C GLY A 156 14.88 15.47 9.14
N LEU A 157 15.18 14.57 10.08
CA LEU A 157 16.52 14.46 10.68
C LEU A 157 17.59 14.09 9.64
N VAL A 158 17.24 13.24 8.68
CA VAL A 158 18.16 12.87 7.59
C VAL A 158 18.30 14.03 6.59
N ASP A 159 17.19 14.57 6.10
CA ASP A 159 17.19 15.50 4.98
C ASP A 159 17.68 16.90 5.37
N PHE A 160 17.35 17.37 6.57
CA PHE A 160 17.64 18.74 7.00
C PHE A 160 18.79 18.82 8.01
N GLU A 161 18.98 17.78 8.82
CA GLU A 161 20.04 17.74 9.83
C GLU A 161 21.21 16.83 9.45
N ASN A 162 21.12 16.08 8.35
CA ASN A 162 22.15 15.16 7.86
C ASN A 162 22.62 14.16 8.94
N ARG A 163 21.71 13.72 9.83
CA ARG A 163 21.96 12.74 10.89
C ARG A 163 21.95 11.33 10.31
N ASP A 164 22.91 10.48 10.69
CA ASP A 164 22.84 9.06 10.35
C ASP A 164 21.87 8.36 11.31
N LEU A 165 20.78 7.80 10.77
CA LEU A 165 19.78 7.10 11.59
C LEU A 165 20.35 5.90 12.34
N LYS A 166 21.51 5.37 11.93
CA LYS A 166 22.21 4.30 12.65
C LYS A 166 22.68 4.72 14.04
N GLU A 167 22.96 6.01 14.26
CA GLU A 167 23.35 6.54 15.56
C GLU A 167 22.26 6.29 16.62
N TYR A 168 20.99 6.29 16.18
CA TYR A 168 19.87 6.04 17.07
C TYR A 168 19.62 4.55 17.35
N ALA A 169 20.17 3.65 16.53
CA ALA A 169 20.00 2.21 16.74
C ALA A 169 20.68 1.72 18.03
N GLU A 170 21.69 2.45 18.51
CA GLU A 170 22.46 2.16 19.72
C GLU A 170 22.19 3.15 20.86
N SER A 171 21.33 4.15 20.64
CA SER A 171 21.05 5.21 21.60
C SER A 171 19.80 4.91 22.46
N GLU A 172 19.76 5.45 23.68
CA GLU A 172 18.54 5.52 24.50
C GLU A 172 17.72 6.80 24.24
N GLU A 173 17.95 7.49 23.11
CA GLU A 173 17.27 8.75 22.81
C GLU A 173 15.76 8.54 22.60
N THR A 174 14.97 9.44 23.20
CA THR A 174 13.51 9.44 23.08
C THR A 174 13.10 10.52 22.09
N PHE A 175 12.33 10.14 21.07
CA PHE A 175 11.83 11.07 20.06
C PHE A 175 10.53 11.71 20.51
N TYR A 176 10.50 13.04 20.54
CA TYR A 176 9.27 13.80 20.70
C TYR A 176 8.66 14.07 19.32
N VAL A 177 7.60 13.34 18.99
CA VAL A 177 6.84 13.58 17.75
C VAL A 177 5.69 14.51 18.09
N ALA A 178 5.72 15.73 17.55
CA ALA A 178 4.66 16.71 17.78
C ALA A 178 3.27 16.14 17.42
N GLY A 179 2.30 16.25 18.34
CA GLY A 179 0.96 15.68 18.19
C GLY A 179 0.79 14.26 18.74
N ILE A 180 1.84 13.67 19.33
CA ILE A 180 1.76 12.43 20.08
C ILE A 180 2.34 12.70 21.47
N ASP A 181 1.49 12.90 22.47
CA ASP A 181 1.95 13.09 23.84
C ASP A 181 2.63 11.79 24.31
N GLN A 182 3.97 11.85 24.49
CA GLN A 182 4.86 10.83 25.02
C GLN A 182 4.71 9.41 24.44
N LEU A 183 5.34 9.14 23.29
CA LEU A 183 5.76 7.78 22.98
C LEU A 183 7.04 7.45 23.76
N LEU A 184 6.91 6.71 24.85
CA LEU A 184 8.05 6.07 25.52
C LEU A 184 8.50 4.84 24.69
N TRP A 185 9.42 5.07 23.76
CA TRP A 185 10.08 3.98 23.02
C TRP A 185 11.20 3.37 23.89
N ARG A 186 11.08 2.09 24.26
CA ARG A 186 12.17 1.31 24.88
C ARG A 186 12.50 0.09 24.02
N TRP A 187 13.71 0.05 23.48
CA TRP A 187 14.28 -1.14 22.85
C TRP A 187 14.97 -1.98 23.93
N LYS A 188 14.45 -3.16 24.27
CA LYS A 188 15.14 -4.11 25.15
C LYS A 188 15.18 -5.47 24.48
N GLN A 189 16.35 -5.83 23.95
CA GLN A 189 16.72 -7.14 23.40
C GLN A 189 15.60 -7.82 22.58
N SER A 190 15.57 -7.49 21.28
CA SER A 190 14.90 -8.26 20.23
C SER A 190 13.36 -8.38 20.34
N LYS A 191 12.69 -7.52 21.10
CA LYS A 191 11.22 -7.40 21.05
C LYS A 191 10.78 -5.95 20.98
N VAL A 192 9.91 -5.66 20.00
CA VAL A 192 9.12 -4.43 19.95
C VAL A 192 7.97 -4.61 20.94
N VAL A 193 7.89 -3.76 21.96
CA VAL A 193 6.75 -3.72 22.88
C VAL A 193 6.21 -2.31 22.90
N LEU A 194 4.99 -2.15 22.36
CA LEU A 194 4.18 -0.94 22.49
C LEU A 194 3.37 -1.07 23.78
N TRP A 195 3.53 -0.14 24.71
CA TRP A 195 2.57 0.02 25.80
C TRP A 195 1.68 1.20 25.46
N VAL A 196 0.37 0.96 25.47
CA VAL A 196 -0.69 1.99 25.42
C VAL A 196 -0.95 2.45 26.84
#